data_AF-A0A7U9MSE9-F1
#
_entry.id   AF-A0A7U9MSE9-F1
#
_cell.length_a   1.000
_cell.length_b   1.000
_cell.length_c   1.000
_cell.angle_alpha   90.00
_cell.angle_beta   90.00
_cell.angle_gamma   90.00
#
_symmetry.space_group_name_H-M   'P 1'
#
loop_
_entity.id
_entity.type
_entity.pdbx_description
1 polymer ?
#
loop_
_entity_poly.entity_id
_entity_poly.type
_entity_poly.pdbx_seq_one_letter_code
_entity_poly.pdbx_strand_id
1 'polypeptide(L)'
;MDGEHEKAWLIKVATNHCRDIQRFRFRHPKVPIEELAGTLVSRQEDREAVRELLQMPPKQRAVMVLHYVEGYQVKEIAGILGITEHAVKKRLQRGREQFRTTWKEEYCR
;
A
#
# COMPACT_ATOMS: atom_id res chain seq x y z
N MET A 1 1.71 -24.58 -31.07
CA MET A 1 1.69 -23.78 -29.83
C MET A 1 2.72 -24.41 -28.91
N ASP A 2 3.77 -23.67 -28.58
CA ASP A 2 4.99 -24.18 -27.96
C ASP A 2 4.75 -24.51 -26.48
N GLY A 3 4.93 -25.78 -26.11
CA GLY A 3 4.85 -26.23 -24.71
C GLY A 3 5.86 -25.53 -23.78
N GLU A 4 6.89 -24.89 -24.32
CA GLU A 4 7.78 -24.01 -23.55
C GLU A 4 7.09 -22.70 -23.12
N HIS A 5 6.25 -22.13 -23.98
CA HIS A 5 5.49 -20.93 -23.66
C HIS A 5 4.45 -21.18 -22.57
N GLU A 6 3.77 -22.33 -22.62
CA GLU A 6 2.80 -22.75 -21.59
C GLU A 6 3.47 -22.99 -20.23
N LYS A 7 4.63 -23.67 -20.22
CA LYS A 7 5.43 -23.85 -18.99
C LYS A 7 5.89 -22.51 -18.41
N ALA A 8 6.40 -21.61 -19.25
CA ALA A 8 6.85 -20.28 -18.81
C ALA A 8 5.68 -19.45 -18.23
N TRP A 9 4.50 -19.52 -18.84
CA TRP A 9 3.29 -18.86 -18.35
C TRP A 9 2.85 -19.43 -17.00
N LEU A 10 2.79 -20.76 -16.84
CA LEU A 10 2.43 -21.41 -15.59
C LEU A 10 3.36 -21.03 -14.44
N ILE A 11 4.68 -21.05 -14.68
CA ILE A 11 5.68 -20.65 -13.67
C ILE A 11 5.47 -19.20 -13.25
N LYS A 12 5.21 -18.31 -14.20
CA LYS A 12 4.98 -16.88 -13.92
C LYS A 12 3.71 -16.64 -13.12
N VAL A 13 2.62 -17.33 -13.47
CA VAL A 13 1.35 -17.25 -12.74
C VAL A 13 1.49 -17.81 -11.32
N ALA A 14 2.11 -18.99 -11.17
CA ALA A 14 2.35 -19.59 -9.85
C ALA A 14 3.22 -18.67 -8.97
N THR A 15 4.27 -18.09 -9.55
CA THR A 15 5.15 -17.13 -8.85
C THR A 15 4.40 -15.88 -8.40
N ASN A 16 3.57 -15.32 -9.28
CA ASN A 16 2.73 -14.16 -8.94
C ASN A 16 1.76 -14.52 -7.81
N HIS A 17 1.11 -15.67 -7.90
CA HIS A 17 0.17 -16.13 -6.88
C HIS A 17 0.84 -16.35 -5.52
N CYS A 18 2.02 -16.98 -5.49
CA CYS A 18 2.81 -17.12 -4.27
C CYS A 18 3.19 -15.76 -3.66
N ARG A 19 3.59 -14.79 -4.50
CA ARG A 19 3.87 -13.42 -4.04
C ARG A 19 2.63 -12.73 -3.49
N ASP A 20 1.47 -12.94 -4.10
CA ASP A 20 0.21 -12.35 -3.63
C ASP A 20 -0.21 -12.95 -2.29
N ILE A 21 -0.08 -14.27 -2.11
CA ILE A 21 -0.30 -14.95 -0.82
C ILE A 21 0.68 -14.43 0.24
N GLN A 22 1.97 -14.32 -0.09
CA GLN A 22 2.97 -13.84 0.85
C GLN A 22 2.71 -12.38 1.25
N ARG A 23 2.34 -11.53 0.29
CA ARG A 23 1.90 -10.16 0.55
C ARG A 23 0.68 -10.12 1.45
N PHE A 24 -0.35 -10.93 1.18
CA PHE A 24 -1.54 -11.01 2.02
C PHE A 24 -1.19 -11.39 3.46
N ARG A 25 -0.34 -12.40 3.65
CA ARG A 25 0.12 -12.83 4.98
C ARG A 25 0.94 -11.76 5.70
N PHE A 26 1.76 -11.02 4.98
CA PHE A 26 2.52 -9.90 5.54
C PHE A 26 1.61 -8.72 5.93
N ARG A 27 0.58 -8.44 5.14
CA ARG A 27 -0.40 -7.36 5.38
C ARG A 27 -1.37 -7.67 6.53
N HIS A 28 -1.63 -8.95 6.78
CA HIS A 28 -2.53 -9.41 7.84
C HIS A 28 -1.80 -10.33 8.81
N PRO A 29 -0.85 -9.79 9.61
CA PRO A 29 -0.19 -10.57 10.65
C PRO A 29 -1.26 -11.08 11.61
N LYS A 30 -1.30 -12.41 11.77
CA LYS A 30 -2.19 -13.05 12.72
C LYS A 30 -1.56 -12.91 14.10
N VAL A 31 -2.19 -12.13 14.96
CA VAL A 31 -1.85 -12.06 16.38
C VAL A 31 -2.91 -12.81 17.18
N PRO A 32 -2.53 -13.56 18.24
CA PRO A 32 -3.48 -14.06 19.21
C PRO A 32 -4.33 -12.92 19.77
N ILE A 33 -5.60 -13.18 20.07
CA ILE A 33 -6.52 -12.13 20.52
C ILE A 33 -6.07 -11.51 21.86
N GLU A 34 -5.36 -12.29 22.66
CA GLU A 34 -4.75 -11.92 23.93
C GLU A 34 -3.63 -10.88 23.78
N GLU A 35 -2.94 -10.87 22.63
CA GLU A 35 -1.80 -9.98 22.34
C GLU A 35 -2.21 -8.71 21.57
N LEU A 36 -3.48 -8.62 21.14
CA LEU A 36 -3.99 -7.51 20.34
C LEU A 36 -3.85 -6.16 21.06
N ALA A 37 -4.11 -6.12 22.37
CA ALA A 37 -4.03 -4.90 23.18
C ALA A 37 -2.62 -4.29 23.20
N GLY A 38 -1.57 -5.13 23.19
CA GLY A 38 -0.17 -4.68 23.15
C GLY A 38 0.29 -4.21 21.77
N THR A 39 -0.32 -4.73 20.70
CA THR A 39 0.06 -4.41 19.31
C THR A 39 -0.58 -3.10 18.81
N LEU A 40 -1.74 -2.73 19.35
CA LEU A 40 -2.40 -1.43 19.04
C LEU A 40 -1.62 -0.22 19.60
N VAL A 41 -0.65 -0.45 20.49
CA VAL A 41 0.31 0.55 20.95
C VAL A 41 1.41 0.69 19.89
N SER A 42 1.04 1.25 18.74
CA SER A 42 1.98 1.64 17.68
C SER A 42 3.05 2.62 18.21
N ARG A 43 4.26 2.57 17.63
CA ARG A 43 5.33 3.53 17.92
C ARG A 43 4.80 4.95 17.67
N GLN A 44 5.19 5.90 18.50
CA GLN A 44 4.75 7.32 18.39
C GLN A 44 4.87 7.86 16.96
N GLU A 45 5.94 7.46 16.25
CA GLU A 45 6.21 7.80 14.84
C GLU A 45 5.11 7.34 13.87
N ASP A 46 4.51 6.14 14.03
CA ASP A 46 3.46 5.71 13.10
C ASP A 46 2.15 6.48 13.35
N ARG A 47 1.90 6.93 14.58
CA ARG A 47 0.71 7.75 14.91
C ARG A 47 0.75 9.11 14.25
N GLU A 48 1.92 9.73 14.17
CA GLU A 48 2.13 11.03 13.51
C GLU A 48 1.98 10.89 11.99
N ALA A 49 2.62 9.89 11.38
CA ALA A 49 2.46 9.58 9.96
C ALA A 49 1.00 9.33 9.57
N VAL A 50 0.24 8.60 10.40
CA VAL A 50 -1.19 8.35 10.19
C VAL A 50 -2.00 9.64 10.29
N ARG A 51 -1.71 10.51 11.27
CA ARG A 51 -2.40 11.80 11.44
C ARG A 51 -2.23 12.69 10.21
N GLU A 52 -1.02 12.76 9.67
CA GLU A 52 -0.75 13.55 8.46
C GLU A 52 -1.48 12.99 7.23
N LEU A 53 -1.46 11.67 7.07
CA LEU A 53 -2.25 10.99 6.04
C LEU A 53 -3.73 11.38 6.10
N LEU A 54 -4.31 11.49 7.31
CA LEU A 54 -5.69 11.93 7.52
C LEU A 54 -5.95 13.38 7.10
N GLN A 55 -4.95 14.26 7.12
CA GLN A 55 -5.09 15.66 6.68
C GLN A 55 -5.03 15.83 5.15
N MET A 56 -4.57 14.82 4.42
CA MET A 56 -4.47 14.89 2.96
C MET A 56 -5.84 14.95 2.26
N PRO A 57 -5.93 15.50 1.03
CA PRO A 57 -7.14 15.44 0.24
C PRO A 57 -7.61 13.98 0.04
N PRO A 58 -8.92 13.68 0.17
CA PRO A 58 -9.44 12.30 0.20
C PRO A 58 -8.98 11.43 -0.97
N LYS A 59 -8.88 12.00 -2.17
CA LYS A 59 -8.46 11.28 -3.39
C LYS A 59 -6.99 10.84 -3.35
N GLN A 60 -6.12 11.62 -2.69
CA GLN A 60 -4.70 11.32 -2.55
C GLN A 60 -4.47 10.37 -1.36
N ARG A 61 -5.15 10.63 -0.24
CA ARG A 61 -5.17 9.76 0.93
C ARG A 61 -5.55 8.32 0.56
N ALA A 62 -6.64 8.14 -0.19
CA ALA A 62 -7.11 6.81 -0.59
C ALA A 62 -6.04 6.01 -1.34
N VAL A 63 -5.36 6.61 -2.33
CA VAL A 63 -4.31 5.89 -3.06
C VAL A 63 -3.06 5.66 -2.22
N MET A 64 -2.72 6.57 -1.30
CA MET A 64 -1.56 6.39 -0.42
C MET A 64 -1.78 5.30 0.62
N VAL A 65 -2.95 5.25 1.26
CA VAL A 65 -3.32 4.18 2.19
C VAL A 65 -3.32 2.84 1.46
N LEU A 66 -4.04 2.74 0.33
CA LEU A 66 -4.09 1.50 -0.43
C LEU A 66 -2.71 1.03 -0.90
N HIS A 67 -1.78 1.95 -1.20
CA HIS A 67 -0.46 1.58 -1.70
C HIS A 67 0.57 1.28 -0.60
N TYR A 68 0.67 2.13 0.43
CA TYR A 68 1.72 2.05 1.43
C TYR A 68 1.30 1.31 2.70
N VAL A 69 0.03 1.42 3.09
CA VAL A 69 -0.51 0.73 4.28
C VAL A 69 -1.00 -0.66 3.87
N GLU A 70 -1.86 -0.71 2.84
CA GLU A 70 -2.45 -1.98 2.38
C GLU A 70 -1.59 -2.69 1.32
N GLY A 71 -0.55 -2.02 0.78
CA GLY A 71 0.42 -2.65 -0.12
C GLY A 71 -0.07 -2.99 -1.54
N TYR A 72 -1.25 -2.52 -1.97
CA TYR A 72 -1.81 -2.81 -3.29
C TYR A 72 -0.95 -2.22 -4.43
N GLN A 73 -0.92 -2.92 -5.55
CA GLN A 73 -0.30 -2.44 -6.78
C GLN A 73 -1.18 -1.41 -7.48
N VAL A 74 -0.55 -0.54 -8.28
CA VAL A 74 -1.24 0.51 -9.05
C VAL A 74 -2.43 -0.03 -9.87
N LYS A 75 -2.28 -1.19 -10.49
CA LYS A 75 -3.33 -1.86 -11.28
C LYS A 75 -4.52 -2.31 -10.40
N GLU A 76 -4.24 -2.85 -9.22
CA GLU A 76 -5.28 -3.28 -8.27
C GLU A 76 -6.03 -2.07 -7.73
N ILE A 77 -5.30 -1.00 -7.36
CA ILE A 77 -5.88 0.26 -6.90
C ILE A 77 -6.76 0.90 -7.97
N ALA A 78 -6.32 0.85 -9.23
CA ALA A 78 -7.11 1.32 -10.37
C ALA A 78 -8.45 0.58 -10.48
N GLY A 79 -8.43 -0.75 -10.31
CA GLY A 79 -9.62 -1.58 -10.24
C GLY A 79 -10.52 -1.26 -9.03
N ILE A 80 -9.95 -1.15 -7.83
CA ILE A 80 -10.67 -0.86 -6.58
C ILE A 80 -11.36 0.51 -6.66
N LEU A 81 -10.69 1.53 -7.20
CA LEU A 81 -11.20 2.90 -7.22
C LEU A 81 -11.96 3.25 -8.51
N GLY A 82 -12.02 2.35 -9.50
CA GLY A 82 -12.67 2.62 -10.80
C GLY A 82 -12.02 3.75 -11.59
N ILE A 83 -10.69 3.91 -11.51
CA ILE A 83 -9.93 4.96 -12.22
C ILE A 83 -8.79 4.36 -13.03
N THR A 84 -8.18 5.16 -13.92
CA THR A 84 -7.03 4.69 -14.72
C THR A 84 -5.76 4.53 -13.87
N GLU A 85 -4.88 3.59 -14.25
CA GLU A 85 -3.56 3.44 -13.61
C GLU A 85 -2.75 4.75 -13.65
N HIS A 86 -2.88 5.55 -14.72
CA HIS A 86 -2.26 6.86 -14.82
C HIS A 86 -2.77 7.81 -13.74
N ALA A 87 -4.09 7.83 -13.49
CA ALA A 87 -4.68 8.65 -12.42
C ALA A 87 -4.19 8.22 -11.04
N VAL A 88 -4.04 6.90 -10.78
CA VAL A 88 -3.44 6.38 -9.54
C VAL A 88 -2.00 6.90 -9.39
N LYS A 89 -1.16 6.75 -10.41
CA LYS A 89 0.25 7.22 -10.39
C LYS A 89 0.34 8.73 -10.12
N LYS A 90 -0.49 9.54 -10.78
CA LYS A 90 -0.56 10.99 -10.56
C LYS A 90 -0.99 11.35 -9.15
N ARG A 91 -2.00 10.67 -8.59
CA ARG A 91 -2.46 10.91 -7.21
C ARG A 91 -1.40 10.49 -6.18
N LEU A 92 -0.69 9.39 -6.42
CA LEU A 92 0.45 8.95 -5.59
C LEU A 92 1.60 9.96 -5.63
N GLN A 93 1.92 10.49 -6.82
CA GLN A 93 2.95 11.52 -6.95
C GLN A 93 2.60 12.76 -6.12
N ARG A 94 1.40 13.33 -6.31
CA ARG A 94 0.95 14.51 -5.57
C ARG A 94 0.89 14.26 -4.07
N GLY A 95 0.44 13.08 -3.67
CA GLY A 95 0.40 12.70 -2.27
C GLY A 95 1.79 12.66 -1.63
N ARG A 96 2.79 12.06 -2.30
CA ARG A 96 4.18 12.07 -1.83
C ARG A 96 4.77 13.49 -1.74
N GLU A 97 4.48 14.34 -2.72
CA GLU A 97 4.94 15.72 -2.71
C GLU A 97 4.37 16.48 -1.51
N GLN A 98 3.08 16.32 -1.22
CA GLN A 98 2.43 16.93 -0.07
C GLN A 98 3.00 16.41 1.26
N PHE A 99 3.10 15.09 1.40
CA PHE A 99 3.64 14.45 2.61
C PHE A 99 5.08 14.91 2.89
N ARG A 100 5.92 15.03 1.85
CA ARG A 100 7.29 15.53 1.99
C ARG A 100 7.36 17.01 2.43
N THR A 101 6.43 17.85 1.97
CA THR A 101 6.39 19.26 2.38
C THR A 101 6.03 19.37 3.86
N THR A 102 5.00 18.66 4.31
CA THR A 102 4.56 18.65 5.72
C THR A 102 5.66 18.12 6.65
N TRP A 103 6.30 17.00 6.30
CA TRP A 103 7.43 16.45 7.08
C TRP A 103 8.61 17.42 7.23
N LYS A 104 8.92 18.19 6.17
CA LYS A 104 10.00 19.18 6.22
C LYS A 104 9.66 20.37 7.10
N GLU A 105 8.40 20.78 7.17
CA GLU A 105 7.96 21.93 7.99
C GLU A 105 7.91 21.61 9.48
N GLU A 106 7.64 20.34 9.86
CA GLU A 106 7.59 19.88 11.24
C GLU A 106 8.96 19.53 11.84
N TYR A 107 9.90 18.98 11.06
CA TYR A 107 11.22 18.54 11.56
C TYR A 107 12.40 19.50 11.28
N CYS A 108 12.19 20.53 10.45
CA CYS A 108 13.22 21.56 10.18
C CYS A 108 12.99 22.83 11.03
N ARG A 109 12.16 22.74 12.07
CA ARG A 109 11.91 23.76 13.08
C ARG A 109 12.42 23.26 14.44
#